data_AF-A0A7J4WXA8-F1
#
_entry.id   AF-A0A7J4WXA8-F1
#
_cell.length_a   1.000
_cell.length_b   1.000
_cell.length_c   1.000
_cell.angle_alpha   90.00
_cell.angle_beta   90.00
_cell.angle_gamma   90.00
#
_symmetry.space_group_name_H-M   'P 1'
#
loop_
_entity.id
_entity.type
_entity.pdbx_description
1 polymer ?
#
loop_
_entity_poly.entity_id
_entity_poly.type
_entity_poly.pdbx_seq_one_letter_code
_entity_poly.pdbx_strand_id
1 'polypeptide(L)'
;MNIKPLLDQSWQTLLDTNDRTSHAEYPDMCLITREELERFLSDAAYQWNEHKSHGISIEESRELDSGSVMGFFARGHYDSYKFAEACNEYTGADAYYDRRYVRPDDCRQEWWRTVPVSGEPGVISYHNAEPHSRGAFAVTVTHVVEDNERKATQRRIDEHNKGRAYGFAEGLNWALRKLDRINADAGDELLRQYREQDKKGGSK
;
A
#
# COMPACT_ATOMS: atom_id res chain seq x y z
N MET A 1 14.73 -9.33 12.05
CA MET A 1 14.82 -10.76 11.68
C MET A 1 15.31 -11.54 12.90
N ASN A 2 14.65 -12.63 13.31
CA ASN A 2 15.13 -13.45 14.44
C ASN A 2 16.14 -14.47 13.90
N ILE A 3 17.42 -14.31 14.25
CA ILE A 3 18.53 -15.12 13.71
C ILE A 3 18.60 -16.49 14.38
N LYS A 4 18.00 -16.67 15.57
CA LYS A 4 18.05 -17.90 16.36
C LYS A 4 17.67 -19.19 15.60
N PRO A 5 16.53 -19.28 14.90
CA PRO A 5 16.18 -20.49 14.16
C PRO A 5 17.16 -20.81 13.02
N LEU A 6 17.69 -19.78 12.34
CA LEU A 6 18.68 -19.95 11.28
C LEU A 6 20.04 -20.38 11.85
N LEU A 7 20.43 -19.81 12.99
CA LEU A 7 21.63 -20.19 13.74
C LEU A 7 21.55 -21.65 14.17
N ASP A 8 20.43 -22.07 14.77
CA ASP A 8 20.25 -23.44 15.26
C ASP A 8 20.25 -24.46 14.12
N GLN A 9 19.57 -24.16 13.01
CA GLN A 9 19.57 -25.01 11.82
C GLN A 9 20.96 -25.10 11.17
N SER A 10 21.65 -23.97 11.02
CA SER A 10 22.98 -23.92 10.40
C SER A 10 24.02 -24.61 11.29
N TRP A 11 23.93 -24.42 12.61
CA TRP A 11 24.76 -25.10 13.59
C TRP A 11 24.53 -26.61 13.57
N GLN A 12 23.27 -27.06 13.54
CA GLN A 12 22.96 -28.48 13.44
C GLN A 12 23.47 -29.08 12.13
N THR A 13 23.33 -28.38 11.00
CA THR A 13 23.85 -28.84 9.71
C THR A 13 25.38 -28.98 9.74
N LEU A 14 26.08 -28.04 10.38
CA LEU A 14 27.55 -28.13 10.56
C LEU A 14 27.95 -29.34 11.42
N LEU A 15 27.15 -29.69 12.43
CA LEU A 15 27.35 -30.88 13.26
C LEU A 15 27.03 -32.19 12.52
N ASP A 16 26.02 -32.19 11.66
CA ASP A 16 25.53 -33.38 10.95
C ASP A 16 26.37 -33.74 9.72
N THR A 17 27.00 -32.74 9.08
CA THR A 17 27.70 -32.94 7.79
C THR A 17 29.13 -33.50 7.96
N ASN A 18 29.69 -33.45 9.17
CA ASN A 18 30.99 -34.00 9.48
C ASN A 18 30.88 -34.79 10.78
N ASP A 19 31.12 -36.11 10.74
CA ASP A 19 31.21 -37.04 11.90
C ASP A 19 32.31 -36.65 12.95
N ARG A 20 32.71 -35.38 13.06
CA ARG A 20 33.95 -34.90 13.68
C ARG A 20 33.85 -33.62 14.51
N THR A 21 32.67 -33.23 14.97
CA THR A 21 32.52 -31.93 15.67
C THR A 21 31.66 -32.00 16.93
N SER A 22 31.77 -33.07 17.71
CA SER A 22 31.44 -32.95 19.13
C SER A 22 32.50 -32.07 19.80
N HIS A 23 32.13 -30.85 20.21
CA HIS A 23 33.03 -29.95 20.97
C HIS A 23 33.54 -30.60 22.27
N ALA A 24 32.77 -31.57 22.81
CA ALA A 24 33.16 -32.36 23.96
C ALA A 24 34.22 -33.43 23.65
N GLU A 25 34.34 -33.88 22.40
CA GLU A 25 35.29 -34.93 21.98
C GLU A 25 36.50 -34.39 21.22
N TYR A 26 36.37 -33.27 20.48
CA TYR A 26 37.45 -32.68 19.68
C TYR A 26 37.42 -31.15 19.71
N PRO A 27 37.97 -30.51 20.76
CA PRO A 27 37.95 -29.05 20.95
C PRO A 27 38.66 -28.27 19.82
N ASP A 28 39.69 -28.88 19.23
CA ASP A 28 40.60 -28.23 18.27
C ASP A 28 40.20 -28.40 16.79
N MET A 29 39.08 -29.08 16.51
CA MET A 29 38.64 -29.40 15.13
C MET A 29 37.38 -28.66 14.66
N CYS A 30 36.80 -27.80 15.50
CA CYS A 30 35.74 -26.88 15.07
C CYS A 30 36.36 -25.69 14.33
N LEU A 31 36.05 -25.53 13.03
CA LEU A 31 36.51 -24.40 12.20
C LEU A 31 35.98 -23.04 12.68
N ILE A 32 34.88 -23.04 13.45
CA ILE A 32 34.22 -21.85 13.98
C ILE A 32 33.44 -22.21 15.25
N THR A 33 33.37 -21.30 16.20
CA THR A 33 32.52 -21.43 17.39
C THR A 33 31.07 -21.02 17.10
N ARG A 34 30.11 -21.44 17.93
CA ARG A 34 28.70 -21.03 17.79
C ARG A 34 28.53 -19.50 17.90
N GLU A 35 29.32 -18.87 18.76
CA GLU A 35 29.33 -17.41 18.95
C GLU A 35 29.85 -16.67 17.72
N GLU A 36 30.89 -17.19 17.06
CA GLU A 36 31.39 -16.64 15.81
C GLU A 36 30.42 -16.84 14.64
N LEU A 37 29.71 -17.98 14.59
CA LEU A 37 28.64 -18.19 13.62
C LEU A 37 27.48 -17.21 13.85
N GLU A 38 27.10 -16.96 15.10
CA GLU A 38 26.07 -15.96 15.44
C GLU A 38 26.48 -14.55 14.99
N ARG A 39 27.75 -14.17 15.20
CA ARG A 39 28.28 -12.88 14.69
C ARG A 39 28.24 -12.81 13.18
N PHE A 40 28.71 -13.85 12.48
CA PHE A 40 28.70 -13.88 11.03
C PHE A 40 27.28 -13.78 10.44
N LEU A 41 26.32 -14.51 11.01
CA LEU A 41 24.92 -14.44 10.59
C LEU A 41 24.30 -13.07 10.89
N SER A 42 24.70 -12.43 11.99
CA SER A 42 24.26 -11.07 12.33
C SER A 42 24.81 -10.03 11.37
N ASP A 43 26.10 -10.11 11.03
CA ASP A 43 26.74 -9.21 10.07
C ASP A 43 26.15 -9.40 8.67
N ALA A 44 25.94 -10.65 8.25
CA ALA A 44 25.31 -10.98 6.98
C ALA A 44 23.86 -10.46 6.92
N ALA A 45 23.08 -10.63 7.99
CA ALA A 45 21.73 -10.09 8.08
C ALA A 45 21.71 -8.54 8.04
N TYR A 46 22.67 -7.89 8.70
CA TYR A 46 22.82 -6.45 8.66
C TYR A 46 23.14 -5.95 7.24
N GLN A 47 24.16 -6.52 6.59
CA GLN A 47 24.53 -6.19 5.22
C GLN A 47 23.39 -6.44 4.25
N TRP A 48 22.66 -7.56 4.42
CA TRP A 48 21.50 -7.88 3.60
C TRP A 48 20.38 -6.83 3.73
N ASN A 49 20.09 -6.38 4.95
CA ASN A 49 19.09 -5.33 5.19
C ASN A 49 19.54 -3.96 4.63
N GLU A 50 20.83 -3.64 4.75
CA GLU A 50 21.40 -2.42 4.18
C GLU A 50 21.30 -2.42 2.64
N HIS A 51 21.60 -3.57 2.02
CA HIS A 51 21.53 -3.72 0.58
C HIS A 51 20.09 -3.63 0.03
N LYS A 52 19.11 -4.09 0.81
CA LYS A 52 17.68 -4.06 0.44
C LYS A 52 17.00 -2.72 0.72
N SER A 53 17.37 -2.05 1.79
CA SER A 53 16.87 -0.70 2.07
C SER A 53 17.47 0.34 1.13
N HIS A 54 18.51 -0.03 0.36
CA HIS A 54 19.25 0.86 -0.54
C HIS A 54 19.80 2.12 0.15
N GLY A 55 19.93 2.08 1.49
CA GLY A 55 20.26 3.25 2.32
C GLY A 55 19.16 4.32 2.38
N ILE A 56 17.92 4.00 1.98
CA ILE A 56 16.79 4.92 1.95
C ILE A 56 16.06 4.87 3.30
N SER A 57 15.98 6.01 3.97
CA SER A 57 15.20 6.17 5.21
C SER A 57 13.74 6.47 4.89
N ILE A 58 12.86 5.50 5.13
CA ILE A 58 11.41 5.63 4.91
C ILE A 58 10.74 6.28 6.12
N GLU A 59 9.87 7.26 5.85
CA GLU A 59 8.99 7.92 6.80
C GLU A 59 7.52 7.68 6.41
N GLU A 60 6.63 7.74 7.41
CA GLU A 60 5.19 7.56 7.20
C GLU A 60 4.50 8.90 6.98
N SER A 61 3.71 8.99 5.92
CA SER A 61 2.78 10.10 5.72
C SER A 61 1.48 9.78 6.45
N ARG A 62 1.10 10.62 7.40
CA ARG A 62 -0.09 10.42 8.23
C ARG A 62 -1.09 11.55 8.08
N GLU A 63 -2.36 11.23 8.23
CA GLU A 63 -3.42 12.24 8.32
C GLU A 63 -3.29 13.02 9.65
N LEU A 64 -3.38 14.35 9.56
CA LEU A 64 -3.20 15.27 10.70
C LEU A 64 -4.14 14.97 11.88
N ASP A 65 -5.39 14.59 11.60
CA ASP A 65 -6.43 14.46 12.63
C ASP A 65 -6.60 13.02 13.13
N SER A 66 -6.44 12.02 12.27
CA SER A 66 -6.67 10.61 12.64
C SER A 66 -5.39 9.86 12.99
N GLY A 67 -4.22 10.38 12.57
CA GLY A 67 -2.95 9.68 12.67
C GLY A 67 -2.84 8.44 11.78
N SER A 68 -3.83 8.16 10.93
CA SER A 68 -3.83 7.01 10.02
C SER A 68 -2.74 7.16 8.97
N VAL A 69 -2.06 6.06 8.65
CA VAL A 69 -1.03 6.04 7.60
C VAL A 69 -1.69 6.12 6.24
N MET A 70 -1.38 7.19 5.51
CA MET A 70 -1.87 7.47 4.16
C MET A 70 -0.89 6.97 3.09
N GLY A 71 0.39 6.86 3.45
CA GLY A 71 1.45 6.49 2.53
C GLY A 71 2.83 6.57 3.17
N PHE A 72 3.84 6.54 2.32
CA PHE A 72 5.25 6.52 2.72
C PHE A 72 6.04 7.52 1.88
N PHE A 73 7.06 8.11 2.46
CA PHE A 73 7.94 9.02 1.75
C PHE A 73 9.39 8.91 2.23
N ALA A 74 10.32 9.39 1.41
CA ALA A 74 11.71 9.57 1.81
C ALA A 74 12.23 10.89 1.25
N ARG A 75 13.07 11.58 2.02
CA ARG A 75 13.70 12.83 1.58
C ARG A 75 14.75 12.53 0.52
N GLY A 76 14.59 13.13 -0.65
CA GLY A 76 15.39 12.90 -1.85
C GLY A 76 14.56 12.35 -3.01
N HIS A 77 15.02 12.60 -4.23
CA HIS A 77 14.51 11.94 -5.43
C HIS A 77 15.28 10.64 -5.66
N TYR A 78 14.69 9.54 -5.22
CA TYR A 78 15.23 8.20 -5.40
C TYR A 78 14.64 7.56 -6.65
N ASP A 79 15.32 6.53 -7.14
CA ASP A 79 14.78 5.64 -8.14
C ASP A 79 13.51 4.94 -7.61
N SER A 80 12.44 4.93 -8.41
CA SER A 80 11.14 4.42 -7.99
C SER A 80 11.18 2.95 -7.59
N TYR A 81 12.03 2.14 -8.23
CA TYR A 81 12.16 0.72 -7.90
C TYR A 81 12.82 0.54 -6.54
N LYS A 82 13.95 1.23 -6.31
CA LYS A 82 14.66 1.18 -5.03
C LYS A 82 13.80 1.70 -3.87
N PHE A 83 13.05 2.78 -4.11
CA PHE A 83 12.14 3.33 -3.11
C PHE A 83 11.01 2.35 -2.78
N ALA A 84 10.38 1.72 -3.79
CA ALA A 84 9.34 0.72 -3.57
C ALA A 84 9.86 -0.49 -2.77
N GLU A 85 11.06 -1.01 -3.09
CA GLU A 85 11.69 -2.09 -2.30
C GLU A 85 11.94 -1.66 -0.85
N ALA A 86 12.48 -0.46 -0.64
CA ALA A 86 12.73 0.07 0.70
C ALA A 86 11.43 0.24 1.51
N CYS A 87 10.34 0.72 0.89
CA CYS A 87 9.02 0.80 1.53
C CYS A 87 8.47 -0.57 1.93
N ASN A 88 8.56 -1.56 1.04
CA ASN A 88 8.06 -2.91 1.31
C ASN A 88 8.85 -3.60 2.42
N GLU A 89 10.17 -3.40 2.46
CA GLU A 89 11.02 -3.90 3.55
C GLU A 89 10.71 -3.19 4.88
N TYR A 90 10.58 -1.85 4.87
CA TYR A 90 10.23 -1.06 6.06
C TYR A 90 8.89 -1.50 6.68
N THR A 91 7.90 -1.78 5.83
CA THR A 91 6.55 -2.14 6.27
C THR A 91 6.36 -3.65 6.52
N GLY A 92 7.26 -4.48 5.97
CA GLY A 92 7.07 -5.92 5.86
C GLY A 92 5.88 -6.31 4.97
N ALA A 93 5.51 -5.47 4.00
CA ALA A 93 4.32 -5.69 3.18
C ALA A 93 4.50 -6.85 2.18
N ASP A 94 3.50 -7.73 2.14
CA ASP A 94 3.41 -8.82 1.17
C ASP A 94 2.68 -8.39 -0.11
N ALA A 95 3.20 -8.83 -1.26
CA ALA A 95 2.72 -8.43 -2.58
C ALA A 95 1.28 -8.87 -2.91
N TYR A 96 0.78 -9.93 -2.26
CA TYR A 96 -0.50 -10.54 -2.60
C TYR A 96 -1.63 -10.06 -1.70
N TYR A 97 -1.33 -9.87 -0.41
CA TYR A 97 -2.37 -9.67 0.59
C TYR A 97 -2.28 -8.33 1.33
N ASP A 98 -1.18 -7.59 1.17
CA ASP A 98 -0.99 -6.35 1.90
C ASP A 98 -1.28 -5.11 1.05
N ARG A 99 -2.28 -4.33 1.49
CA ARG A 99 -2.63 -3.04 0.86
C ARG A 99 -1.52 -1.99 0.94
N ARG A 100 -0.53 -2.20 1.82
CA ARG A 100 0.65 -1.33 1.98
C ARG A 100 1.73 -1.62 0.94
N TYR A 101 1.61 -2.73 0.18
CA TYR A 101 2.61 -3.10 -0.81
C TYR A 101 2.71 -2.05 -1.92
N VAL A 102 3.92 -1.52 -2.10
CA VAL A 102 4.23 -0.44 -3.03
C VAL A 102 4.81 -1.02 -4.32
N ARG A 103 4.27 -0.62 -5.47
CA ARG A 103 4.90 -0.86 -6.77
C ARG A 103 5.70 0.36 -7.23
N PRO A 104 6.70 0.19 -8.11
CA PRO A 104 7.45 1.32 -8.67
C PRO A 104 6.53 2.36 -9.33
N ASP A 105 5.45 1.92 -9.98
CA ASP A 105 4.48 2.81 -10.64
C ASP A 105 3.61 3.62 -9.66
N ASP A 106 3.55 3.21 -8.39
CA ASP A 106 2.83 3.93 -7.33
C ASP A 106 3.70 5.04 -6.69
N CYS A 107 4.95 5.18 -7.14
CA CYS A 107 5.93 6.12 -6.60
C CYS A 107 5.95 7.41 -7.43
N ARG A 108 6.05 8.56 -6.75
CA ARG A 108 6.11 9.89 -7.37
C ARG A 108 7.27 10.67 -6.79
N GLN A 109 7.87 11.51 -7.62
CA GLN A 109 8.88 12.47 -7.19
C GLN A 109 8.23 13.84 -7.11
N GLU A 110 8.24 14.42 -5.93
CA GLU A 110 7.61 15.70 -5.64
C GLU A 110 8.60 16.64 -4.95
N TRP A 111 8.20 17.89 -4.77
CA TRP A 111 8.92 18.88 -3.97
C TRP A 111 7.99 19.32 -2.86
N TRP A 112 8.43 19.18 -1.62
CA TRP A 112 7.63 19.57 -0.46
C TRP A 112 8.30 20.68 0.34
N ARG A 113 7.54 21.37 1.16
CA ARG A 113 8.02 22.29 2.19
C ARG A 113 7.32 22.01 3.50
N THR A 114 8.02 22.27 4.60
CA THR A 114 7.47 22.17 5.94
C THR A 114 6.76 23.46 6.32
N VAL A 115 5.49 23.37 6.69
CA VAL A 115 4.66 24.48 7.14
C VAL A 115 4.18 24.19 8.57
N PRO A 116 4.35 25.10 9.54
CA PRO A 116 3.81 24.92 10.88
C PRO A 116 2.27 24.91 10.84
N VAL A 117 1.66 23.94 11.52
CA VAL A 117 0.21 23.83 11.64
C VAL A 117 -0.20 24.55 12.92
N SER A 118 -0.81 25.72 12.77
CA SER A 118 -1.20 26.62 13.86
C SER A 118 -0.01 27.20 14.64
N GLY A 119 -0.27 28.18 15.51
CA GLY A 119 0.76 28.88 16.30
C GLY A 119 1.37 28.04 17.42
N GLU A 120 0.99 26.77 17.56
CA GLU A 120 1.55 25.87 18.57
C GLU A 120 2.89 25.26 18.11
N PRO A 121 3.96 25.37 18.93
CA PRO A 121 5.25 24.79 18.60
C PRO A 121 5.19 23.26 18.50
N GLY A 122 5.66 22.71 17.38
CA GLY A 122 5.93 21.28 17.22
C GLY A 122 5.05 20.54 16.22
N VAL A 123 3.95 21.13 15.74
CA VAL A 123 3.11 20.50 14.71
C VAL A 123 3.50 21.06 13.34
N ILE A 124 3.98 20.19 12.46
CA ILE A 124 4.36 20.53 11.10
C ILE A 124 3.57 19.72 10.08
N SER A 125 3.20 20.35 8.97
CA SER A 125 2.57 19.74 7.81
C SER A 125 3.49 19.87 6.60
N TYR A 126 3.48 18.86 5.76
CA TYR A 126 4.18 18.86 4.49
C TYR A 126 3.23 19.32 3.39
N HIS A 127 3.68 20.28 2.57
CA HIS A 127 2.92 20.81 1.45
C HIS A 127 3.73 20.77 0.17
N ASN A 128 3.06 20.53 -0.95
CA ASN A 128 3.65 20.69 -2.28
C ASN A 128 4.25 22.09 -2.44
N ALA A 129 5.42 22.13 -3.06
CA ALA A 129 6.23 23.30 -3.30
C ALA A 129 6.81 23.24 -4.71
N GLU A 130 7.19 24.41 -5.25
CA GLU A 130 7.92 24.45 -6.51
C GLU A 130 9.38 24.02 -6.30
N PRO A 131 10.01 23.39 -7.32
CA PRO A 131 11.43 23.09 -7.29
C PRO A 131 12.26 24.33 -6.94
N HIS A 132 13.26 24.17 -6.07
CA HIS A 132 14.18 25.24 -5.63
C HIS A 132 13.54 26.45 -4.93
N SER A 133 12.24 26.41 -4.62
CA SER A 133 11.61 27.44 -3.80
C SER A 133 12.14 27.41 -2.35
N ARG A 134 12.03 28.54 -1.64
CA ARG A 134 12.60 28.68 -0.30
C ARG A 134 12.00 27.64 0.67
N GLY A 135 12.86 26.80 1.24
CA GLY A 135 12.46 25.76 2.19
C GLY A 135 11.86 24.51 1.53
N ALA A 136 11.91 24.42 0.19
CA ALA A 136 11.53 23.21 -0.51
C ALA A 136 12.62 22.14 -0.44
N PHE A 137 12.22 20.88 -0.35
CA PHE A 137 13.08 19.72 -0.40
C PHE A 137 12.48 18.66 -1.32
N ALA A 138 13.36 17.95 -2.01
CA ALA A 138 13.00 16.83 -2.87
C ALA A 138 12.44 15.68 -2.03
N VAL A 139 11.41 15.00 -2.53
CA VAL A 139 10.80 13.85 -1.87
C VAL A 139 10.39 12.80 -2.89
N THR A 140 10.56 11.53 -2.54
CA THR A 140 9.92 10.41 -3.22
C THR A 140 8.81 9.91 -2.33
N VAL A 141 7.59 9.83 -2.85
CA VAL A 141 6.38 9.55 -2.07
C VAL A 141 5.49 8.53 -2.78
N THR A 142 4.75 7.77 -1.98
CA THR A 142 3.63 6.95 -2.44
C THR A 142 2.41 7.16 -1.55
N HIS A 143 1.22 7.15 -2.15
CA HIS A 143 -0.08 7.23 -1.48
C HIS A 143 -0.86 5.91 -1.60
N VAL A 144 -0.15 4.78 -1.72
CA VAL A 144 -0.76 3.49 -2.05
C VAL A 144 -1.91 3.09 -1.12
N VAL A 145 -1.80 3.42 0.17
CA VAL A 145 -2.85 3.09 1.16
C VAL A 145 -4.11 3.91 0.88
N GLU A 146 -3.96 5.22 0.72
CA GLU A 146 -5.07 6.12 0.38
C GLU A 146 -5.69 5.78 -0.98
N ASP A 147 -4.87 5.53 -2.00
CA ASP A 147 -5.34 5.21 -3.35
C ASP A 147 -6.15 3.89 -3.36
N ASN A 148 -5.74 2.90 -2.56
CA ASN A 148 -6.49 1.68 -2.39
C ASN A 148 -7.84 1.91 -1.68
N GLU A 149 -7.89 2.74 -0.65
CA GLU A 149 -9.13 3.11 0.04
C GLU A 149 -10.10 3.88 -0.86
N ARG A 150 -9.57 4.83 -1.65
CA ARG A 150 -10.35 5.57 -2.66
C ARG A 150 -10.93 4.62 -3.71
N LYS A 151 -10.12 3.72 -4.27
CA LYS A 151 -10.59 2.73 -5.26
C LYS A 151 -11.65 1.79 -4.69
N ALA A 152 -11.46 1.30 -3.45
CA ALA A 152 -12.44 0.44 -2.79
C ALA A 152 -13.77 1.18 -2.55
N THR A 153 -13.69 2.43 -2.13
CA THR A 153 -14.88 3.28 -1.93
C THR A 153 -15.60 3.54 -3.25
N GLN A 154 -14.87 3.86 -4.33
CA GLN A 154 -15.46 4.07 -5.64
C GLN A 154 -16.21 2.83 -6.14
N ARG A 155 -15.63 1.63 -5.98
CA ARG A 155 -16.29 0.37 -6.35
C ARG A 155 -17.62 0.19 -5.60
N ARG A 156 -17.66 0.49 -4.30
CA ARG A 156 -18.90 0.41 -3.50
C ARG A 156 -19.96 1.39 -4.00
N ILE A 157 -19.56 2.60 -4.37
CA ILE A 157 -20.46 3.60 -4.97
C ILE A 157 -21.01 3.09 -6.30
N ASP A 158 -20.15 2.53 -7.15
CA ASP A 158 -20.53 2.01 -8.46
C ASP A 158 -21.49 0.81 -8.33
N GLU A 159 -21.22 -0.11 -7.41
CA GLU A 159 -22.10 -1.24 -7.09
C GLU A 159 -23.45 -0.77 -6.56
N HIS A 160 -23.46 0.20 -5.65
CA HIS A 160 -24.69 0.79 -5.13
C HIS A 160 -25.52 1.44 -6.25
N ASN A 161 -24.87 2.21 -7.13
CA ASN A 161 -25.53 2.85 -8.27
C ASN A 161 -26.08 1.82 -9.26
N LYS A 162 -25.34 0.74 -9.52
CA LYS A 162 -25.79 -0.39 -10.35
C LYS A 162 -27.01 -1.08 -9.73
N GLY A 163 -27.00 -1.34 -8.43
CA GLY A 163 -28.12 -1.92 -7.70
C GLY A 163 -29.36 -1.02 -7.72
N ARG A 164 -29.17 0.29 -7.54
CA ARG A 164 -30.25 1.28 -7.64
C ARG A 164 -30.86 1.33 -9.04
N ALA A 165 -30.04 1.33 -10.08
CA ALA A 165 -30.51 1.31 -11.47
C ALA A 165 -31.28 0.01 -11.78
N TYR A 166 -30.77 -1.13 -11.32
CA TYR A 166 -31.44 -2.43 -11.46
C TYR A 166 -32.81 -2.43 -10.78
N GLY A 167 -32.89 -2.01 -9.51
CA GLY A 167 -34.15 -1.95 -8.76
C GLY A 167 -35.17 -0.99 -9.38
N PHE A 168 -34.71 0.15 -9.91
CA PHE A 168 -35.57 1.07 -10.66
C PHE A 168 -36.14 0.41 -11.93
N ALA A 169 -35.29 -0.28 -12.70
CA ALA A 169 -35.72 -0.98 -13.91
C ALA A 169 -36.71 -2.12 -13.62
N GLU A 170 -36.50 -2.90 -12.55
CA GLU A 170 -37.47 -3.92 -12.12
C GLU A 170 -38.80 -3.31 -11.68
N GLY A 171 -38.76 -2.21 -10.90
CA GLY A 171 -39.95 -1.49 -10.48
C GLY A 171 -40.74 -0.93 -11.66
N LEU A 172 -40.06 -0.33 -12.64
CA LEU A 172 -40.68 0.16 -13.87
C LEU A 172 -41.31 -0.98 -14.68
N ASN A 173 -40.60 -2.09 -14.86
CA ASN A 173 -41.13 -3.27 -15.55
C ASN A 173 -42.35 -3.87 -14.84
N TRP A 174 -42.33 -3.90 -13.50
CA TRP A 174 -43.50 -4.33 -12.73
C TRP A 174 -44.69 -3.40 -12.93
N ALA A 175 -44.47 -2.08 -12.89
CA ALA A 175 -45.52 -1.09 -13.10
C ALA A 175 -46.13 -1.19 -14.50
N LEU A 176 -45.30 -1.34 -15.53
CA LEU A 176 -45.76 -1.54 -16.92
C LEU A 176 -46.62 -2.81 -17.05
N ARG A 177 -46.16 -3.94 -16.49
CA ARG A 177 -46.96 -5.18 -16.49
C ARG A 177 -48.29 -5.06 -15.76
N LYS A 178 -48.37 -4.20 -14.74
CA LYS A 178 -49.63 -3.92 -14.02
C LYS A 178 -50.54 -3.03 -14.86
N LEU A 179 -49.99 -2.01 -15.51
CA LEU A 179 -50.73 -1.13 -16.41
C LEU A 179 -51.28 -1.90 -17.63
N ASP A 180 -50.51 -2.77 -18.26
CA ASP A 180 -50.97 -3.61 -19.38
C ASP A 180 -52.23 -4.43 -19.04
N ARG A 181 -52.38 -4.83 -17.77
CA ARG A 181 -53.56 -5.58 -17.29
C ARG A 181 -54.77 -4.71 -17.01
N ILE A 182 -54.57 -3.42 -16.74
CA ILE A 182 -55.64 -2.48 -16.34
C ILE A 182 -56.08 -1.64 -17.54
N ASN A 183 -55.11 -1.12 -18.31
CA ASN A 183 -55.30 -0.30 -19.50
C ASN A 183 -54.00 -0.35 -20.34
N ALA A 184 -54.02 -1.12 -21.43
CA ALA A 184 -52.85 -1.32 -22.30
C ALA A 184 -52.30 -0.01 -22.87
N ASP A 185 -53.15 0.95 -23.24
CA ASP A 185 -52.74 2.22 -23.83
C ASP A 185 -51.96 3.10 -22.82
N ALA A 186 -52.20 2.92 -21.52
CA ALA A 186 -51.49 3.65 -20.47
C ALA A 186 -50.04 3.17 -20.27
N GLY A 187 -49.73 1.90 -20.60
CA GLY A 187 -48.37 1.37 -20.56
C GLY A 187 -47.48 1.98 -21.65
N ASP A 188 -48.02 2.07 -22.87
CA ASP A 188 -47.33 2.68 -24.02
C ASP A 188 -47.06 4.18 -23.81
N GLU A 189 -48.03 4.90 -23.24
CA GLU A 189 -47.89 6.32 -22.92
C GLU A 189 -46.81 6.58 -21.85
N LEU A 190 -46.72 5.73 -20.82
CA LEU A 190 -45.69 5.83 -19.79
C LEU A 190 -44.28 5.61 -20.36
N LEU A 191 -44.12 4.61 -21.24
CA LEU A 191 -42.85 4.34 -21.93
C LEU A 191 -42.44 5.49 -22.85
N ARG A 192 -43.41 6.10 -23.55
CA ARG A 192 -43.17 7.27 -24.40
C ARG A 192 -42.66 8.45 -23.58
N GLN A 193 -43.33 8.79 -22.48
CA GLN A 193 -42.92 9.88 -21.61
C GLN A 193 -41.52 9.66 -21.01
N TYR A 194 -41.23 8.44 -20.54
CA TYR A 194 -39.91 8.10 -20.02
C TYR A 194 -38.80 8.31 -21.07
N ARG A 195 -39.00 7.81 -22.30
CA ARG A 195 -38.03 7.96 -23.40
C ARG A 195 -37.85 9.42 -23.83
N GLU A 196 -38.91 10.22 -23.80
CA GLU A 196 -38.85 11.66 -24.10
C GLU A 196 -38.08 12.44 -23.01
N GLN A 197 -38.21 12.03 -21.74
CA GLN A 197 -37.48 12.64 -20.63
C GLN A 197 -36.00 12.25 -20.65
N ASP A 198 -35.68 10.98 -20.95
CA ASP A 198 -34.31 10.48 -21.03
C ASP A 198 -33.52 11.18 -22.16
N LYS A 199 -34.15 11.42 -23.31
CA LYS A 199 -33.58 12.23 -24.41
C LYS A 199 -33.26 13.67 -23.99
N LYS A 200 -34.00 14.25 -23.06
CA LYS A 200 -33.74 15.60 -22.52
C LYS A 200 -32.64 15.60 -21.46
N GLY A 201 -32.43 14.47 -20.77
CA GLY A 201 -31.38 14.30 -19.75
C GLY A 201 -29.99 13.98 -20.31
N GLY A 202 -29.89 13.31 -21.48
CA GLY A 202 -28.64 12.94 -22.12
C GLY A 202 -27.93 14.05 -22.92
N SER A 203 -28.44 15.28 -22.92
CA SER A 203 -27.77 16.47 -23.48
C SER A 203 -27.25 17.38 -22.37
N LYS A 204 -26.28 16.90 -21.60
CA LYS A 204 -25.35 17.72 -20.81
C LYS A 204 -24.02 16.99 -20.68
#